data_AF-A0A1G7VBI4-F1
#
_entry.id   AF-A0A1G7VBI4-F1
#
_cell.length_a   1.000
_cell.length_b   1.000
_cell.length_c   1.000
_cell.angle_alpha   90.00
_cell.angle_beta   90.00
_cell.angle_gamma   90.00
#
_symmetry.space_group_name_H-M   'P 1'
#
loop_
_entity.id
_entity.type
_entity.pdbx_description
1 polymer ?
#
loop_
_entity_poly.entity_id
_entity_poly.type
_entity_poly.pdbx_seq_one_letter_code
_entity_poly.pdbx_strand_id
1 'polypeptide(L)'
;MTTKENVLSQARKLLGIKQYSESHKKLVNDYNSVMPLPRGYAVNYNDDWCDVFVSTIFIRANASHLIGRECGVERHINIFKELGIWYEDGNIVPQSGDIITFRWGVNAQPNDGFAEHIGIVEKVVGREITTIEGNSNNMVSRRTYNVGEGNIRGYARPKYLNSPTDQPKIWKTDLTYAGHVFSSEYINVVIEIGKKYKVLPSFMIVQLYIESNWGTSDVAIANNNLAGMTWTGNPYRPSGVIVQKGSPRPASEGEYYMKYSTIEDFFKDWSYLYIPGGPYNVSGQNFENAVKGLFTIGGAKSNYATAGYNEYIRLMRSVKSAILKENGQNTLNQIDQIALNNSDSTSGDTNDGSVQYYTVQAGDSLWAIAQRFNLTVDQLCSLNNITSNTVIHPGDKLIVSKEKTTDPQPDPIENEPQYYTVQSGDSLWAIAQRFNLTVDQLCALNNITSNAIIHPGDRLIVRSGSGYNPQPNPSENLIKSYSESATFTANTTISIRNGYSTKSPAVASLAPGDSVHYDSVYITSSYVWISYISYSGVRRYVAVRTYNNGNVGPIWGTIS
;
A
#
# COMPACT_ATOMS: atom_id res chain seq x y z
N MET A 1 11.94 6.31 6.25
CA MET A 1 12.00 7.76 6.56
C MET A 1 11.27 8.01 7.87
N THR A 2 11.79 8.91 8.72
CA THR A 2 11.34 9.06 10.12
C THR A 2 10.77 10.45 10.42
N THR A 3 9.65 10.49 11.15
CA THR A 3 9.03 11.74 11.63
C THR A 3 9.67 12.22 12.94
N LYS A 4 9.63 13.54 13.21
CA LYS A 4 10.09 14.11 14.49
C LYS A 4 9.39 13.47 15.69
N GLU A 5 8.10 13.15 15.56
CA GLU A 5 7.30 12.60 16.65
C GLU A 5 7.74 11.17 17.01
N ASN A 6 8.19 10.37 16.03
CA ASN A 6 8.77 9.07 16.35
C ASN A 6 10.04 9.21 17.19
N VAL A 7 10.94 10.14 16.82
CA VAL A 7 12.16 10.43 17.59
C VAL A 7 11.82 10.88 19.01
N LEU A 8 10.89 11.83 19.15
CA LEU A 8 10.46 12.33 20.47
C LEU A 8 9.76 11.25 21.29
N SER A 9 8.95 10.40 20.67
CA SER A 9 8.32 9.25 21.33
C SER A 9 9.36 8.27 21.88
N GLN A 10 10.41 7.97 21.12
CA GLN A 10 11.52 7.13 21.62
C GLN A 10 12.24 7.80 22.80
N ALA A 11 12.46 9.12 22.75
CA ALA A 11 13.08 9.86 23.86
C ALA A 11 12.21 9.83 25.13
N ARG A 12 10.90 10.09 25.00
CA ARG A 12 9.95 10.10 26.12
C ARG A 12 9.85 8.75 26.84
N LYS A 13 9.95 7.63 26.12
CA LYS A 13 9.94 6.27 26.70
C LYS A 13 11.10 6.03 27.68
N LEU A 14 12.15 6.84 27.64
CA LEU A 14 13.35 6.66 28.44
C LEU A 14 13.42 7.61 29.64
N LEU A 15 12.44 8.50 29.81
CA LEU A 15 12.39 9.41 30.96
C LEU A 15 12.46 8.62 32.29
N GLY A 16 13.35 9.06 33.19
CA GLY A 16 13.58 8.44 34.48
C GLY A 16 14.56 7.27 34.50
N ILE A 17 15.09 6.83 33.34
CA ILE A 17 16.17 5.83 33.32
C ILE A 17 17.40 6.40 34.02
N LYS A 18 17.90 5.69 35.04
CA LYS A 18 19.10 6.04 35.80
C LYS A 18 20.32 5.29 35.27
N GLN A 19 21.50 5.92 35.33
CA GLN A 19 22.77 5.27 35.02
C GLN A 19 22.92 3.96 35.82
N TYR A 20 23.54 2.96 35.22
CA TYR A 20 23.69 1.58 35.72
C TYR A 20 22.43 0.74 35.89
N SER A 21 21.23 1.31 35.74
CA SER A 21 20.00 0.51 35.68
C SER A 21 20.04 -0.46 34.49
N GLU A 22 19.24 -1.52 34.54
CA GLU A 22 19.15 -2.48 33.43
C GLU A 22 18.69 -1.80 32.13
N SER A 23 17.80 -0.81 32.24
CA SER A 23 17.35 -0.01 31.10
C SER A 23 18.46 0.89 30.53
N HIS A 24 19.37 1.38 31.36
CA HIS A 24 20.57 2.10 30.91
C HIS A 24 21.55 1.17 30.20
N LYS A 25 21.81 -0.03 30.74
CA LYS A 25 22.65 -1.03 30.07
C LYS A 25 22.06 -1.42 28.71
N LYS A 26 20.74 -1.61 28.63
CA LYS A 26 20.06 -1.85 27.36
C LYS A 26 20.24 -0.70 26.37
N LEU A 27 20.15 0.56 26.83
CA LEU A 27 20.39 1.73 25.97
C LEU A 27 21.78 1.71 25.35
N VAL A 28 22.82 1.41 26.15
CA VAL A 28 24.21 1.30 25.68
C VAL A 28 24.38 0.08 24.75
N ASN A 29 23.73 -1.03 25.04
CA ASN A 29 23.76 -2.21 24.16
C ASN A 29 23.11 -1.95 22.81
N ASP A 30 21.98 -1.23 22.78
CA ASP A 30 21.33 -0.86 21.53
C ASP A 30 22.26 0.03 20.67
N TYR A 31 23.03 0.95 21.28
CA TYR A 31 24.06 1.72 20.58
C TYR A 31 25.16 0.82 20.00
N ASN A 32 25.72 -0.07 20.83
CA ASN A 32 26.81 -0.97 20.47
C ASN A 32 26.39 -2.06 19.47
N SER A 33 25.09 -2.32 19.30
CA SER A 33 24.59 -3.35 18.40
C SER A 33 24.71 -2.98 16.91
N VAL A 34 24.85 -1.68 16.58
CA VAL A 34 24.86 -1.20 15.20
C VAL A 34 26.29 -1.04 14.68
N MET A 35 26.65 -1.88 13.72
CA MET A 35 27.98 -1.90 13.08
C MET A 35 28.02 -1.07 11.78
N PRO A 36 29.18 -0.47 11.43
CA PRO A 36 30.39 -0.38 12.25
C PRO A 36 30.21 0.56 13.44
N LEU A 37 30.94 0.34 14.53
CA LEU A 37 30.95 1.26 15.67
C LEU A 37 31.61 2.60 15.25
N PRO A 38 31.03 3.77 15.57
CA PRO A 38 31.55 5.06 15.09
C PRO A 38 33.03 5.30 15.42
N ARG A 39 33.49 4.79 16.56
CA ARG A 39 34.88 4.92 17.02
C ARG A 39 35.71 3.63 16.90
N GLY A 40 35.14 2.58 16.33
CA GLY A 40 35.78 1.26 16.26
C GLY A 40 35.87 0.51 17.60
N TYR A 41 35.30 1.06 18.68
CA TYR A 41 35.21 0.42 19.99
C TYR A 41 33.81 0.56 20.58
N ALA A 42 33.44 -0.37 21.45
CA ALA A 42 32.16 -0.37 22.15
C ALA A 42 32.20 0.59 23.34
N VAL A 43 31.10 1.31 23.57
CA VAL A 43 30.93 2.20 24.72
C VAL A 43 30.68 1.37 25.98
N ASN A 44 31.30 1.75 27.09
CA ASN A 44 31.13 1.10 28.38
C ASN A 44 29.97 1.72 29.17
N TYR A 45 29.42 0.97 30.13
CA TYR A 45 28.29 1.45 30.95
C TYR A 45 28.63 2.58 31.94
N ASN A 46 29.92 2.88 32.13
CA ASN A 46 30.41 3.96 32.99
C ASN A 46 30.90 5.18 32.20
N ASP A 47 30.87 5.13 30.87
CA ASP A 47 31.22 6.28 30.02
C ASP A 47 30.11 7.35 30.09
N ASP A 48 30.46 8.60 29.79
CA ASP A 48 29.47 9.65 29.59
C ASP A 48 28.57 9.31 28.40
N TRP A 49 27.26 9.39 28.62
CA TRP A 49 26.28 8.77 27.74
C TRP A 49 25.20 9.74 27.24
N CYS A 50 25.40 11.06 27.37
CA CYS A 50 24.48 12.06 26.81
C CYS A 50 24.37 11.93 25.28
N ASP A 51 25.50 11.78 24.59
CA ASP A 51 25.51 11.62 23.13
C ASP A 51 25.13 10.21 22.68
N VAL A 52 25.49 9.20 23.49
CA VAL A 52 25.04 7.82 23.31
C VAL A 52 23.52 7.75 23.39
N PHE A 53 22.90 8.49 24.32
CA PHE A 53 21.45 8.64 24.40
C PHE A 53 20.87 9.20 23.09
N VAL A 54 21.37 10.33 22.60
CA VAL A 54 20.90 10.92 21.33
C VAL A 54 21.05 9.93 20.17
N SER A 55 22.23 9.35 20.00
CA SER A 55 22.49 8.35 18.95
C SER A 55 21.55 7.14 19.07
N THR A 56 21.32 6.59 20.27
CA THR A 56 20.40 5.46 20.48
C THR A 56 18.95 5.81 20.17
N ILE A 57 18.50 7.02 20.51
CA ILE A 57 17.15 7.47 20.14
C ILE A 57 16.97 7.45 18.62
N PHE A 58 17.95 7.98 17.88
CA PHE A 58 17.89 7.99 16.42
C PHE A 58 18.09 6.60 15.81
N ILE A 59 18.87 5.70 16.44
CA ILE A 59 18.93 4.29 16.04
C ILE A 59 17.55 3.64 16.16
N ARG A 60 16.92 3.73 17.34
CA ARG A 60 15.59 3.13 17.61
C ARG A 60 14.47 3.73 16.75
N ALA A 61 14.65 4.97 16.31
CA ALA A 61 13.72 5.63 15.41
C ALA A 61 14.01 5.35 13.92
N ASN A 62 15.02 4.52 13.59
CA ASN A 62 15.54 4.31 12.24
C ASN A 62 15.86 5.63 11.50
N ALA A 63 16.47 6.56 12.24
CA ALA A 63 16.71 7.95 11.83
C ALA A 63 18.19 8.35 11.90
N SER A 64 19.11 7.42 12.17
CA SER A 64 20.54 7.73 12.28
C SER A 64 21.12 8.43 11.04
N HIS A 65 20.57 8.20 9.84
CA HIS A 65 20.98 8.91 8.63
C HIS A 65 20.72 10.43 8.65
N LEU A 66 19.86 10.91 9.55
CA LEU A 66 19.54 12.34 9.67
C LEU A 66 20.57 13.13 10.48
N ILE A 67 21.34 12.45 11.34
CA ILE A 67 22.25 13.09 12.30
C ILE A 67 23.64 12.44 12.35
N GLY A 68 23.79 11.24 11.79
CA GLY A 68 24.93 10.36 12.02
C GLY A 68 24.76 9.48 13.26
N ARG A 69 25.89 8.97 13.75
CA ARG A 69 26.02 8.29 15.04
C ARG A 69 27.37 8.64 15.63
N GLU A 70 27.39 8.96 16.91
CA GLU A 70 28.62 9.25 17.65
C GLU A 70 28.37 9.09 19.17
N CYS A 71 29.46 9.02 19.95
CA CYS A 71 29.43 8.95 21.41
C CYS A 71 30.20 10.10 22.06
N GLY A 72 30.41 11.21 21.35
CA GLY A 72 31.12 12.39 21.82
C GLY A 72 30.61 13.64 21.13
N VAL A 73 30.11 14.58 21.94
CA VAL A 73 29.34 15.76 21.49
C VAL A 73 30.07 16.57 20.40
N GLU A 74 31.34 16.95 20.62
CA GLU A 74 32.10 17.73 19.63
C GLU A 74 32.24 17.01 18.28
N ARG A 75 32.44 15.69 18.31
CA ARG A 75 32.54 14.89 17.08
C ARG A 75 31.19 14.79 16.38
N HIS A 76 30.09 14.69 17.15
CA HIS A 76 28.75 14.68 16.57
C HIS A 76 28.44 16.03 15.92
N ILE A 77 28.87 17.15 16.51
CA ILE A 77 28.78 18.48 15.91
C ILE A 77 29.51 18.55 14.57
N ASN A 78 30.69 17.93 14.42
CA ASN A 78 31.37 17.87 13.13
C ASN A 78 30.54 17.12 12.08
N ILE A 79 29.86 16.04 12.47
CA ILE A 79 28.92 15.34 11.57
C ILE A 79 27.73 16.24 11.22
N PHE A 80 27.19 17.00 12.18
CA PHE A 80 26.11 17.95 11.91
C PHE A 80 26.53 19.05 10.91
N LYS A 81 27.79 19.50 10.99
CA LYS A 81 28.40 20.43 10.05
C LYS A 81 28.53 19.81 8.66
N GLU A 82 29.03 18.59 8.56
CA GLU A 82 29.14 17.84 7.30
C GLU A 82 27.77 17.60 6.63
N LEU A 83 26.73 17.35 7.44
CA LEU A 83 25.35 17.19 6.96
C LEU A 83 24.66 18.51 6.62
N GLY A 84 25.28 19.66 6.91
CA GLY A 84 24.73 20.99 6.67
C GLY A 84 23.47 21.28 7.49
N ILE A 85 23.40 20.74 8.72
CA ILE A 85 22.25 20.90 9.63
C ILE A 85 22.61 21.67 10.92
N TRP A 86 23.87 22.07 11.07
CA TRP A 86 24.39 22.74 12.25
C TRP A 86 24.16 24.26 12.22
N TYR A 87 23.70 24.81 13.34
CA TYR A 87 23.54 26.23 13.61
C TYR A 87 24.37 26.59 14.85
N GLU A 88 25.53 27.21 14.61
CA GLU A 88 26.46 27.71 15.63
C GLU A 88 25.95 29.05 16.19
N ASP A 89 24.77 29.05 16.82
CA ASP A 89 24.17 30.25 17.45
C ASP A 89 23.12 29.85 18.49
N GLY A 90 23.40 30.07 19.78
CA GLY A 90 22.48 29.83 20.87
C GLY A 90 21.31 30.82 20.97
N ASN A 91 21.32 31.90 20.18
CA ASN A 91 20.22 32.88 20.13
C ASN A 91 19.07 32.47 19.18
N ILE A 92 19.30 31.47 18.34
CA ILE A 92 18.28 30.96 17.42
C ILE A 92 17.18 30.27 18.23
N VAL A 93 15.93 30.57 17.90
CA VAL A 93 14.79 29.83 18.44
C VAL A 93 14.79 28.44 17.81
N PRO A 94 15.00 27.36 18.58
CA PRO A 94 15.01 26.02 18.02
C PRO A 94 13.60 25.56 17.67
N GLN A 95 13.53 24.42 16.99
CA GLN A 95 12.28 23.72 16.70
C GLN A 95 12.20 22.44 17.55
N SER A 96 10.98 21.97 17.80
CA SER A 96 10.77 20.64 18.37
C SER A 96 11.37 19.57 17.44
N GLY A 97 12.20 18.70 18.01
CA GLY A 97 13.02 17.72 17.30
C GLY A 97 14.44 18.19 16.99
N ASP A 98 14.79 19.47 17.16
CA ASP A 98 16.18 19.91 17.04
C ASP A 98 17.04 19.23 18.13
N ILE A 99 18.32 19.03 17.83
CA ILE A 99 19.31 18.64 18.82
C ILE A 99 19.91 19.91 19.38
N ILE A 100 19.97 20.04 20.70
CA ILE A 100 20.59 21.17 21.40
C ILE A 100 21.90 20.72 22.00
N THR A 101 22.94 21.55 21.91
CA THR A 101 24.23 21.29 22.54
C THR A 101 24.59 22.42 23.49
N PHE A 102 25.37 22.08 24.51
CA PHE A 102 25.76 23.01 25.55
C PHE A 102 27.27 23.06 25.68
N ARG A 103 27.74 24.25 26.02
CA ARG A 103 29.07 24.49 26.53
C ARG A 103 29.00 25.04 27.95
N TRP A 104 29.55 24.28 28.90
CA TRP A 104 29.61 24.68 30.31
C TRP A 104 30.82 25.59 30.58
N GLY A 105 30.76 26.31 31.71
CA GLY A 105 31.86 27.19 32.16
C GLY A 105 31.92 28.56 31.49
N VAL A 106 31.13 28.81 30.44
CA VAL A 106 30.90 30.15 29.88
C VAL A 106 29.40 30.40 29.81
N ASN A 107 28.95 31.54 30.36
CA ASN A 107 27.54 31.93 30.39
C ASN A 107 27.34 33.23 29.60
N ALA A 108 27.66 33.18 28.30
CA ALA A 108 27.51 34.30 27.38
C ALA A 108 27.33 33.78 25.94
N GLN A 109 26.62 34.54 25.10
CA GLN A 109 26.52 34.30 23.66
C GLN A 109 27.48 35.24 22.89
N PRO A 110 28.12 34.78 21.79
CA PRO A 110 28.13 33.40 21.29
C PRO A 110 28.99 32.46 22.18
N ASN A 111 28.66 31.16 22.20
CA ASN A 111 29.34 30.16 23.04
C ASN A 111 29.97 29.02 22.21
N ASP A 112 30.75 29.39 21.20
CA ASP A 112 31.18 28.50 20.09
C ASP A 112 32.38 27.59 20.41
N GLY A 113 32.68 27.38 21.69
CA GLY A 113 33.79 26.53 22.15
C GLY A 113 33.42 25.04 22.20
N PHE A 114 34.32 24.21 22.76
CA PHE A 114 34.10 22.77 22.86
C PHE A 114 32.82 22.44 23.64
N ALA A 115 31.92 21.64 23.06
CA ALA A 115 30.66 21.26 23.70
C ALA A 115 30.79 19.98 24.53
N GLU A 116 30.27 20.00 25.75
CA GLU A 116 30.35 18.87 26.67
C GLU A 116 29.02 18.12 26.83
N HIS A 117 27.88 18.73 26.46
CA HIS A 117 26.57 18.13 26.66
C HIS A 117 25.62 18.32 25.48
N ILE A 118 24.66 17.39 25.35
CA ILE A 118 23.74 17.32 24.22
C ILE A 118 22.38 16.77 24.65
N GLY A 119 21.33 17.25 24.00
CA GLY A 119 19.94 16.90 24.27
C GLY A 119 19.06 16.98 23.03
N ILE A 120 17.81 16.53 23.17
CA ILE A 120 16.79 16.63 22.12
C ILE A 120 15.74 17.65 22.59
N VAL A 121 15.46 18.66 21.77
CA VAL A 121 14.40 19.65 22.02
C VAL A 121 13.04 18.98 21.86
N GLU A 122 12.31 18.82 22.96
CA GLU A 122 10.97 18.24 22.92
C GLU A 122 9.92 19.27 22.54
N LYS A 123 9.99 20.47 23.12
CA LYS A 123 8.97 21.51 22.98
C LYS A 123 9.61 22.89 23.04
N VAL A 124 9.03 23.84 22.30
CA VAL A 124 9.40 25.27 22.39
C VAL A 124 8.11 26.07 22.55
N VAL A 125 8.04 26.92 23.57
CA VAL A 125 6.91 27.83 23.82
C VAL A 125 7.46 29.25 23.97
N GLY A 126 7.26 30.07 22.96
CA GLY A 126 7.89 31.39 22.89
C GLY A 126 9.42 31.26 22.86
N ARG A 127 10.08 31.69 23.93
CA ARG A 127 11.54 31.57 24.12
C ARG A 127 11.94 30.48 25.11
N GLU A 128 10.98 29.77 25.70
CA GLU A 128 11.26 28.67 26.61
C GLU A 128 11.43 27.37 25.81
N ILE A 129 12.52 26.65 26.08
CA ILE A 129 12.91 25.40 25.42
C ILE A 129 12.80 24.28 26.46
N THR A 130 11.99 23.25 26.19
CA THR A 130 11.97 22.01 26.96
C THR A 130 12.74 20.92 26.21
N THR A 131 13.68 20.26 26.86
CA THR A 131 14.54 19.20 26.29
C THR A 131 14.30 17.87 26.99
N ILE A 132 14.70 16.77 26.35
CA ILE A 132 14.93 15.46 26.98
C ILE A 132 16.40 15.12 26.82
N GLU A 133 17.08 14.84 27.94
CA GLU A 133 18.54 14.71 27.99
C GLU A 133 18.92 13.46 28.77
N GLY A 134 19.80 12.64 28.19
CA GLY A 134 20.50 11.56 28.90
C GLY A 134 21.65 12.11 29.74
N ASN A 135 22.05 11.36 30.76
CA ASN A 135 23.12 11.76 31.69
C ASN A 135 22.91 13.10 32.42
N SER A 136 21.69 13.63 32.48
CA SER A 136 21.37 14.79 33.30
C SER A 136 21.21 14.34 34.75
N ASN A 137 22.17 14.65 35.62
CA ASN A 137 22.26 14.11 36.99
C ASN A 137 22.19 12.56 37.01
N ASN A 138 22.95 11.92 36.12
CA ASN A 138 23.00 10.46 35.95
C ASN A 138 21.65 9.81 35.61
N MET A 139 20.74 10.54 34.96
CA MET A 139 19.47 9.98 34.47
C MET A 139 18.95 10.67 33.21
N VAL A 140 17.95 10.08 32.56
CA VAL A 140 17.19 10.76 31.50
C VAL A 140 16.15 11.68 32.14
N SER A 141 16.27 12.99 31.90
CA SER A 141 15.38 14.00 32.49
C SER A 141 14.88 15.00 31.46
N ARG A 142 13.75 15.63 31.78
CA ARG A 142 13.36 16.89 31.14
C ARG A 142 14.10 18.06 31.76
N ARG A 143 14.55 19.00 30.94
CA ARG A 143 15.16 20.26 31.37
C ARG A 143 14.50 21.41 30.62
N THR A 144 14.59 22.60 31.20
CA THR A 144 14.04 23.83 30.63
C THR A 144 15.13 24.89 30.57
N TYR A 145 15.23 25.57 29.45
CA TYR A 145 16.18 26.65 29.20
C TYR A 145 15.48 27.80 28.48
N ASN A 146 16.12 28.97 28.45
CA ASN A 146 15.67 30.07 27.60
C ASN A 146 16.55 30.18 26.35
N VAL A 147 15.95 30.54 25.21
CA VAL A 147 16.70 30.89 24.00
C VAL A 147 17.69 32.01 24.33
N GLY A 148 18.96 31.83 23.94
CA GLY A 148 20.05 32.74 24.25
C GLY A 148 20.65 32.58 25.65
N GLU A 149 20.25 31.57 26.42
CA GLU A 149 20.94 31.23 27.67
C GLU A 149 22.41 30.95 27.38
N GLY A 150 23.31 31.51 28.19
CA GLY A 150 24.71 31.66 27.82
C GLY A 150 25.49 30.35 27.74
N ASN A 151 24.94 29.25 28.24
CA ASN A 151 25.49 27.90 28.16
C ASN A 151 25.09 27.13 26.89
N ILE A 152 24.12 27.64 26.11
CA ILE A 152 23.69 27.02 24.86
C ILE A 152 24.75 27.34 23.80
N ARG A 153 25.34 26.32 23.17
CA ARG A 153 26.26 26.56 22.07
C ARG A 153 25.50 26.76 20.75
N GLY A 154 24.57 25.86 20.47
CA GLY A 154 23.88 25.85 19.20
C GLY A 154 23.03 24.62 19.02
N TYR A 155 22.50 24.49 17.81
CA TYR A 155 21.46 23.53 17.48
C TYR A 155 21.80 22.78 16.20
N ALA A 156 21.50 21.49 16.15
CA ALA A 156 21.38 20.77 14.89
C ALA A 156 19.90 20.62 14.52
N ARG A 157 19.56 20.79 13.24
CA ARG A 157 18.20 20.65 12.71
C ARG A 157 18.10 19.46 11.77
N PRO A 158 17.82 18.26 12.28
CA PRO A 158 17.63 17.09 11.44
C PRO A 158 16.45 17.33 10.49
N LYS A 159 16.61 16.91 9.24
CA LYS A 159 15.58 17.08 8.20
C LYS A 159 14.54 15.97 8.31
N TYR A 160 13.64 16.12 9.28
CA TYR A 160 12.51 15.22 9.45
C TYR A 160 11.51 15.35 8.30
N LEU A 161 10.69 14.31 8.15
CA LEU A 161 9.40 14.48 7.50
C LEU A 161 8.54 15.43 8.34
N ASN A 162 7.90 16.41 7.70
CA ASN A 162 7.11 17.45 8.37
C ASN A 162 5.87 16.86 9.10
N SER A 163 5.28 17.69 9.98
CA SER A 163 4.19 17.46 10.98
C SER A 163 3.00 16.54 10.59
N PRO A 164 2.09 16.17 11.52
CA PRO A 164 1.10 15.08 11.37
C PRO A 164 0.12 15.14 10.18
N THR A 165 -0.07 16.29 9.55
CA THR A 165 -0.84 16.46 8.30
C THR A 165 -0.05 16.03 7.06
N ASP A 166 1.27 15.97 7.21
CA ASP A 166 2.32 15.64 6.24
C ASP A 166 2.95 14.27 6.58
N GLN A 167 2.25 13.42 7.36
CA GLN A 167 2.64 12.01 7.48
C GLN A 167 2.70 11.47 6.05
N PRO A 168 3.84 10.93 5.56
CA PRO A 168 3.70 9.96 4.48
C PRO A 168 2.71 8.94 5.04
N LYS A 169 1.68 8.57 4.28
CA LYS A 169 0.81 7.46 4.70
C LYS A 169 1.73 6.25 4.91
N ILE A 170 2.15 6.02 6.15
CA ILE A 170 3.06 4.94 6.50
C ILE A 170 2.21 3.70 6.41
N TRP A 171 2.62 2.78 5.54
CA TRP A 171 1.99 1.49 5.44
C TRP A 171 2.32 0.68 6.72
N LYS A 172 1.30 0.18 7.41
CA LYS A 172 1.45 -0.39 8.77
C LYS A 172 1.36 -1.91 8.84
N THR A 173 0.91 -2.57 7.78
CA THR A 173 0.67 -4.00 7.77
C THR A 173 1.65 -4.69 6.83
N ASP A 174 2.11 -5.88 7.19
CA ASP A 174 2.92 -6.67 6.28
C ASP A 174 2.05 -7.21 5.13
N LEU A 175 2.67 -7.56 4.00
CA LEU A 175 2.01 -8.34 2.96
C LEU A 175 2.38 -9.81 3.13
N THR A 176 1.42 -10.71 2.93
CA THR A 176 1.65 -12.16 2.91
C THR A 176 1.30 -12.76 1.56
N TYR A 177 2.08 -13.71 1.08
CA TYR A 177 1.67 -14.50 -0.08
C TYR A 177 2.38 -15.85 -0.08
N ALA A 178 1.61 -16.95 -0.15
CA ALA A 178 2.12 -18.31 -0.18
C ALA A 178 3.11 -18.63 0.97
N GLY A 179 2.86 -18.10 2.17
CA GLY A 179 3.69 -18.31 3.36
C GLY A 179 4.92 -17.39 3.46
N HIS A 180 5.17 -16.54 2.47
CA HIS A 180 6.20 -15.51 2.51
C HIS A 180 5.64 -14.18 3.02
N VAL A 181 6.47 -13.38 3.67
CA VAL A 181 6.09 -12.09 4.27
C VAL A 181 6.96 -10.97 3.69
N PHE A 182 6.34 -9.90 3.23
CA PHE A 182 6.98 -8.64 2.91
C PHE A 182 6.67 -7.63 4.00
N SER A 183 7.68 -7.25 4.77
CA SER A 183 7.47 -6.39 5.93
C SER A 183 6.97 -5.00 5.52
N SER A 184 6.14 -4.43 6.37
CA SER A 184 5.72 -3.03 6.31
C SER A 184 6.90 -2.07 6.25
N GLU A 185 8.04 -2.39 6.87
CA GLU A 185 9.29 -1.64 6.74
C GLU A 185 9.77 -1.59 5.28
N TYR A 186 9.84 -2.74 4.60
CA TYR A 186 10.24 -2.82 3.20
C TYR A 186 9.22 -2.18 2.26
N ILE A 187 7.92 -2.31 2.55
CA ILE A 187 6.86 -1.63 1.79
C ILE A 187 7.05 -0.11 1.83
N ASN A 188 7.36 0.45 3.00
CA ASN A 188 7.62 1.87 3.13
C ASN A 188 8.88 2.32 2.38
N VAL A 189 9.94 1.50 2.34
CA VAL A 189 11.13 1.78 1.50
C VAL A 189 10.73 1.85 0.02
N VAL A 190 9.94 0.90 -0.47
CA VAL A 190 9.47 0.85 -1.86
C VAL A 190 8.54 2.02 -2.19
N ILE A 191 7.67 2.44 -1.25
CA ILE A 191 6.83 3.64 -1.38
C ILE A 191 7.69 4.88 -1.62
N GLU A 192 8.74 5.06 -0.81
CA GLU A 192 9.60 6.24 -0.91
C GLU A 192 10.41 6.29 -2.21
N ILE A 193 10.88 5.13 -2.67
CA ILE A 193 11.50 4.98 -4.00
C ILE A 193 10.49 5.35 -5.09
N GLY A 194 9.25 4.86 -4.97
CA GLY A 194 8.18 5.15 -5.90
C GLY A 194 7.86 6.65 -6.00
N LYS A 195 7.81 7.35 -4.85
CA LYS A 195 7.64 8.81 -4.79
C LYS A 195 8.76 9.55 -5.50
N LYS A 196 10.00 9.18 -5.18
CA LYS A 196 11.21 9.85 -5.67
C LYS A 196 11.38 9.70 -7.18
N TYR A 197 11.16 8.50 -7.69
CA TYR A 197 11.48 8.16 -9.08
C TYR A 197 10.27 7.96 -9.98
N LYS A 198 9.06 8.19 -9.47
CA LYS A 198 7.79 8.02 -10.20
C LYS A 198 7.66 6.62 -10.80
N VAL A 199 7.95 5.61 -9.99
CA VAL A 199 7.77 4.18 -10.29
C VAL A 199 6.70 3.61 -9.36
N LEU A 200 5.88 2.68 -9.84
CA LEU A 200 4.80 2.09 -9.04
C LEU A 200 5.35 1.13 -7.97
N PRO A 201 5.06 1.34 -6.67
CA PRO A 201 5.34 0.38 -5.62
C PRO A 201 4.79 -1.03 -5.88
N SER A 202 3.57 -1.15 -6.40
CA SER A 202 2.94 -2.44 -6.70
C SER A 202 3.73 -3.24 -7.73
N PHE A 203 4.32 -2.56 -8.73
CA PHE A 203 5.24 -3.19 -9.67
C PHE A 203 6.47 -3.74 -8.95
N MET A 204 7.13 -2.92 -8.12
CA MET A 204 8.33 -3.32 -7.38
C MET A 204 8.05 -4.49 -6.42
N ILE A 205 6.93 -4.47 -5.70
CA ILE A 205 6.53 -5.53 -4.75
C ILE A 205 6.31 -6.86 -5.48
N VAL A 206 5.58 -6.84 -6.61
CA VAL A 206 5.29 -8.05 -7.39
C VAL A 206 6.55 -8.57 -8.08
N GLN A 207 7.39 -7.67 -8.60
CA GLN A 207 8.66 -8.01 -9.23
C GLN A 207 9.58 -8.74 -8.25
N LEU A 208 9.76 -8.19 -7.05
CA LEU A 208 10.62 -8.78 -6.03
C LEU A 208 10.08 -10.13 -5.51
N TYR A 209 8.76 -10.33 -5.52
CA TYR A 209 8.19 -11.65 -5.24
C TYR A 209 8.59 -12.66 -6.31
N ILE A 210 8.45 -12.31 -7.59
CA ILE A 210 8.78 -13.22 -8.70
C ILE A 210 10.28 -13.54 -8.73
N GLU A 211 11.13 -12.58 -8.36
CA GLU A 211 12.58 -12.76 -8.35
C GLU A 211 13.05 -13.74 -7.26
N SER A 212 12.40 -13.75 -6.09
CA SER A 212 13.00 -14.41 -4.93
C SER A 212 12.04 -14.69 -3.75
N ASN A 213 10.73 -14.66 -3.98
CA ASN A 213 9.71 -14.72 -2.95
C ASN A 213 9.95 -13.68 -1.84
N TRP A 214 10.27 -12.43 -2.24
CA TRP A 214 10.63 -11.35 -1.31
C TRP A 214 11.91 -11.58 -0.51
N GLY A 215 12.82 -12.39 -1.05
CA GLY A 215 14.16 -12.61 -0.49
C GLY A 215 14.17 -13.41 0.81
N THR A 216 13.22 -14.34 0.98
CA THR A 216 13.17 -15.22 2.17
C THR A 216 14.22 -16.33 2.19
N SER A 217 15.13 -16.39 1.20
CA SER A 217 16.20 -17.39 1.17
C SER A 217 17.35 -17.03 2.12
N ASP A 218 18.02 -18.03 2.69
CA ASP A 218 19.21 -17.82 3.54
C ASP A 218 20.29 -17.00 2.82
N VAL A 219 20.41 -17.19 1.50
CA VAL A 219 21.39 -16.47 0.68
C VAL A 219 21.03 -15.00 0.52
N ALA A 220 19.74 -14.69 0.33
CA ALA A 220 19.27 -13.30 0.27
C ALA A 220 19.49 -12.58 1.61
N ILE A 221 19.19 -13.25 2.73
CA ILE A 221 19.38 -12.72 4.09
C ILE A 221 20.87 -12.50 4.37
N ALA A 222 21.73 -13.50 4.12
CA ALA A 222 23.16 -13.41 4.42
C ALA A 222 23.91 -12.31 3.64
N ASN A 223 23.38 -11.94 2.47
CA ASN A 223 24.01 -10.96 1.58
C ASN A 223 23.28 -9.61 1.55
N ASN A 224 22.21 -9.42 2.33
CA ASN A 224 21.29 -8.28 2.19
C ASN A 224 20.85 -8.07 0.73
N ASN A 225 20.57 -9.15 0.00
CA ASN A 225 20.37 -9.12 -1.43
C ASN A 225 19.06 -9.81 -1.80
N LEU A 226 17.95 -9.09 -1.62
CA LEU A 226 16.62 -9.69 -1.72
C LEU A 226 16.32 -10.18 -3.15
N ALA A 227 16.89 -9.60 -4.21
CA ALA A 227 16.63 -10.00 -5.60
C ALA A 227 17.68 -10.95 -6.22
N GLY A 228 18.70 -11.37 -5.46
CA GLY A 228 19.75 -12.23 -5.99
C GLY A 228 20.67 -11.54 -7.01
N MET A 229 20.91 -10.24 -6.88
CA MET A 229 21.77 -9.46 -7.77
C MET A 229 23.20 -10.03 -7.83
N THR A 230 23.76 -10.10 -9.04
CA THR A 230 24.98 -10.86 -9.34
C THR A 230 26.24 -10.00 -9.25
N TRP A 231 27.27 -10.47 -8.56
CA TRP A 231 28.55 -9.78 -8.45
C TRP A 231 29.20 -9.55 -9.83
N THR A 232 29.43 -8.29 -10.18
CA THR A 232 29.97 -7.91 -11.50
C THR A 232 31.49 -7.73 -11.52
N GLY A 233 32.20 -8.12 -10.47
CA GLY A 233 33.65 -7.87 -10.36
C GLY A 233 34.05 -6.45 -9.92
N ASN A 234 33.10 -5.51 -9.87
CA ASN A 234 33.33 -4.11 -9.51
C ASN A 234 32.52 -3.74 -8.24
N PRO A 235 33.18 -3.29 -7.15
CA PRO A 235 32.47 -2.88 -5.93
C PRO A 235 31.68 -1.59 -6.09
N TYR A 236 32.00 -0.73 -7.07
CA TYR A 236 31.34 0.56 -7.25
C TYR A 236 30.16 0.45 -8.22
N ARG A 237 28.94 0.65 -7.71
CA ARG A 237 27.71 0.56 -8.49
C ARG A 237 27.32 1.90 -9.12
N PRO A 238 26.67 1.92 -10.29
CA PRO A 238 26.12 3.14 -10.90
C PRO A 238 25.12 3.89 -10.00
N SER A 239 24.47 3.20 -9.07
CA SER A 239 23.61 3.79 -8.03
C SER A 239 24.37 4.59 -6.95
N GLY A 240 25.71 4.54 -6.95
CA GLY A 240 26.58 5.10 -5.91
C GLY A 240 26.68 4.22 -4.66
N VAL A 241 26.16 2.99 -4.70
CA VAL A 241 26.31 2.00 -3.62
C VAL A 241 27.65 1.29 -3.78
N ILE A 242 28.31 1.01 -2.65
CA ILE A 242 29.51 0.16 -2.61
C ILE A 242 29.10 -1.23 -2.16
N VAL A 243 29.38 -2.24 -2.97
CA VAL A 243 29.05 -3.64 -2.71
C VAL A 243 30.30 -4.49 -2.51
N GLN A 244 30.14 -5.63 -1.85
CA GLN A 244 31.18 -6.63 -1.68
C GLN A 244 30.83 -7.92 -2.44
N LYS A 245 31.85 -8.76 -2.65
CA LYS A 245 31.65 -10.12 -3.14
C LYS A 245 30.95 -10.95 -2.06
N GLY A 246 29.78 -11.48 -2.36
CA GLY A 246 28.95 -12.26 -1.45
C GLY A 246 29.11 -13.77 -1.58
N SER A 247 28.08 -14.51 -1.21
CA SER A 247 28.01 -15.98 -1.30
C SER A 247 28.14 -16.48 -2.75
N PRO A 248 28.68 -17.69 -2.98
CA PRO A 248 28.69 -18.30 -4.31
C PRO A 248 27.26 -18.60 -4.80
N ARG A 249 27.04 -18.50 -6.10
CA ARG A 249 25.78 -18.92 -6.75
C ARG A 249 25.76 -20.42 -7.01
N PRO A 250 24.60 -21.03 -7.30
CA PRO A 250 24.52 -22.41 -7.75
C PRO A 250 25.48 -22.68 -8.91
N ALA A 251 26.13 -23.84 -8.91
CA ALA A 251 27.16 -24.18 -9.89
C ALA A 251 26.67 -24.10 -11.36
N SER A 252 25.35 -24.29 -11.58
CA SER A 252 24.69 -24.15 -12.88
C SER A 252 24.59 -22.71 -13.39
N GLU A 253 24.68 -21.71 -12.51
CA GLU A 253 24.58 -20.29 -12.84
C GLU A 253 25.95 -19.61 -12.91
N GLY A 254 26.97 -20.18 -12.24
CA GLY A 254 28.29 -19.57 -12.10
C GLY A 254 28.29 -18.30 -11.23
N GLU A 255 29.49 -17.79 -10.89
CA GLU A 255 29.69 -16.50 -10.21
C GLU A 255 29.28 -16.43 -8.71
N TYR A 256 29.14 -15.20 -8.20
CA TYR A 256 28.84 -14.89 -6.80
C TYR A 256 27.68 -13.89 -6.73
N TYR A 257 26.94 -13.88 -5.62
CA TYR A 257 25.99 -12.81 -5.33
C TYR A 257 26.71 -11.54 -4.90
N MET A 258 26.09 -10.37 -5.10
CA MET A 258 26.50 -9.15 -4.41
C MET A 258 26.12 -9.23 -2.93
N LYS A 259 26.99 -8.68 -2.08
CA LYS A 259 26.71 -8.43 -0.68
C LYS A 259 26.58 -6.92 -0.45
N TYR A 260 25.41 -6.51 0.04
CA TYR A 260 25.11 -5.13 0.43
C TYR A 260 25.40 -4.93 1.92
N SER A 261 25.88 -3.73 2.27
CA SER A 261 26.10 -3.38 3.67
C SER A 261 24.80 -3.30 4.46
N THR A 262 23.73 -2.82 3.82
CA THR A 262 22.38 -2.68 4.39
C THR A 262 21.31 -3.10 3.38
N ILE A 263 20.09 -3.36 3.86
CA ILE A 263 18.94 -3.64 2.98
C ILE A 263 18.53 -2.37 2.20
N GLU A 264 18.75 -1.20 2.77
CA GLU A 264 18.53 0.10 2.13
C GLU A 264 19.48 0.29 0.94
N ASP A 265 20.75 -0.11 1.07
CA ASP A 265 21.71 -0.10 -0.03
C ASP A 265 21.28 -1.03 -1.17
N PHE A 266 20.72 -2.20 -0.82
CA PHE A 266 20.11 -3.09 -1.82
C PHE A 266 18.95 -2.40 -2.53
N PHE A 267 17.97 -1.85 -1.80
CA PHE A 267 16.82 -1.21 -2.43
C PHE A 267 17.22 0.00 -3.29
N LYS A 268 18.25 0.74 -2.89
CA LYS A 268 18.83 1.84 -3.68
C LYS A 268 19.45 1.35 -4.99
N ASP A 269 20.23 0.27 -4.96
CA ASP A 269 20.89 -0.28 -6.16
C ASP A 269 19.92 -1.05 -7.06
N TRP A 270 19.04 -1.85 -6.47
CA TRP A 270 18.02 -2.62 -7.20
C TRP A 270 17.00 -1.71 -7.88
N SER A 271 16.50 -0.67 -7.18
CA SER A 271 15.56 0.27 -7.80
C SER A 271 16.18 1.06 -8.95
N TYR A 272 17.49 1.37 -8.90
CA TYR A 272 18.22 2.05 -9.98
C TYR A 272 18.10 1.31 -11.33
N LEU A 273 17.90 -0.01 -11.32
CA LEU A 273 17.64 -0.78 -12.53
C LEU A 273 16.39 -0.28 -13.27
N TYR A 274 15.37 0.15 -12.53
CA TYR A 274 14.03 0.44 -13.04
C TYR A 274 13.73 1.93 -13.18
N ILE A 275 14.41 2.82 -12.46
CA ILE A 275 14.08 4.25 -12.49
C ILE A 275 14.17 4.86 -13.90
N PRO A 276 13.48 5.98 -14.18
CA PRO A 276 13.67 6.74 -15.41
C PRO A 276 15.16 7.10 -15.61
N GLY A 277 15.70 6.78 -16.79
CA GLY A 277 17.13 6.91 -17.10
C GLY A 277 18.02 5.75 -16.63
N GLY A 278 17.46 4.78 -15.89
CA GLY A 278 18.11 3.51 -15.55
C GLY A 278 18.02 2.48 -16.69
N PRO A 279 18.69 1.32 -16.55
CA PRO A 279 18.78 0.27 -17.57
C PRO A 279 17.45 -0.23 -18.16
N TYR A 280 16.36 -0.22 -17.39
CA TYR A 280 15.04 -0.67 -17.83
C TYR A 280 14.02 0.48 -17.97
N ASN A 281 14.39 1.72 -17.64
CA ASN A 281 13.62 2.94 -17.88
C ASN A 281 12.09 2.79 -17.65
N VAL A 282 11.69 2.26 -16.51
CA VAL A 282 10.30 1.96 -16.16
C VAL A 282 9.54 3.27 -15.86
N SER A 283 8.33 3.41 -16.42
CA SER A 283 7.45 4.57 -16.18
C SER A 283 6.29 4.23 -15.23
N GLY A 284 5.97 5.12 -14.28
CA GLY A 284 4.92 4.91 -13.28
C GLY A 284 3.48 5.28 -13.67
N GLN A 285 3.12 5.27 -14.95
CA GLN A 285 1.76 5.66 -15.37
C GLN A 285 0.69 4.61 -15.03
N ASN A 286 1.00 3.31 -15.17
CA ASN A 286 0.17 2.19 -14.75
C ASN A 286 1.00 0.91 -14.70
N PHE A 287 0.46 -0.15 -14.07
CA PHE A 287 1.18 -1.39 -13.80
C PHE A 287 1.65 -2.07 -15.09
N GLU A 288 0.82 -2.10 -16.13
CA GLU A 288 1.12 -2.67 -17.44
C GLU A 288 2.26 -1.94 -18.15
N ASN A 289 2.28 -0.60 -18.08
CA ASN A 289 3.33 0.24 -18.63
C ASN A 289 4.63 0.07 -17.83
N ALA A 290 4.53 -0.14 -16.52
CA ALA A 290 5.70 -0.42 -15.70
C ALA A 290 6.34 -1.77 -16.10
N VAL A 291 5.53 -2.81 -16.25
CA VAL A 291 5.99 -4.11 -16.75
C VAL A 291 6.54 -3.98 -18.18
N LYS A 292 5.91 -3.19 -19.05
CA LYS A 292 6.40 -2.97 -20.42
C LYS A 292 7.76 -2.27 -20.45
N GLY A 293 8.04 -1.42 -19.46
CA GLY A 293 9.34 -0.76 -19.25
C GLY A 293 10.50 -1.75 -19.25
N LEU A 294 10.37 -2.85 -18.52
CA LEU A 294 11.36 -3.95 -18.47
C LEU A 294 11.79 -4.45 -19.86
N PHE A 295 10.97 -4.24 -20.89
CA PHE A 295 11.19 -4.72 -22.24
C PHE A 295 11.52 -3.61 -23.26
N THR A 296 11.40 -2.30 -22.93
CA THR A 296 11.29 -1.25 -23.98
C THR A 296 12.59 -0.51 -24.35
N ILE A 297 13.58 -0.33 -23.48
CA ILE A 297 14.87 0.27 -23.88
C ILE A 297 16.01 -0.42 -23.13
N GLY A 298 16.64 -1.40 -23.78
CA GLY A 298 17.78 -2.16 -23.25
C GLY A 298 17.75 -3.65 -23.62
N GLY A 299 16.56 -4.17 -23.94
CA GLY A 299 16.35 -5.60 -24.15
C GLY A 299 16.59 -6.35 -22.85
N ALA A 300 15.52 -6.85 -22.23
CA ALA A 300 15.64 -7.92 -21.26
C ALA A 300 16.71 -8.92 -21.73
N LYS A 301 17.79 -9.13 -20.96
CA LYS A 301 18.79 -10.18 -21.23
C LYS A 301 18.50 -11.38 -20.33
N SER A 302 18.84 -12.58 -20.79
CA SER A 302 18.57 -13.84 -20.09
C SER A 302 17.06 -14.13 -19.93
N ASN A 303 16.62 -14.74 -18.81
CA ASN A 303 15.28 -15.31 -18.59
C ASN A 303 14.09 -14.41 -19.00
N TYR A 304 14.20 -13.10 -18.82
CA TYR A 304 13.15 -12.15 -19.19
C TYR A 304 12.95 -12.03 -20.71
N ALA A 305 14.00 -12.21 -21.52
CA ALA A 305 13.93 -12.18 -22.99
C ALA A 305 13.18 -13.38 -23.56
N THR A 306 13.37 -14.56 -22.95
CA THR A 306 12.81 -15.84 -23.39
C THR A 306 11.30 -15.93 -23.13
N ALA A 307 10.81 -15.33 -22.03
CA ALA A 307 9.38 -15.30 -21.72
C ALA A 307 8.60 -14.35 -22.64
N GLY A 308 9.19 -13.21 -23.01
CA GLY A 308 8.51 -12.15 -23.74
C GLY A 308 7.43 -11.43 -22.91
N TYR A 309 7.09 -10.20 -23.33
CA TYR A 309 6.17 -9.34 -22.59
C TYR A 309 4.82 -10.01 -22.30
N ASN A 310 4.24 -10.74 -23.26
CA ASN A 310 2.90 -11.31 -23.16
C ASN A 310 2.79 -12.44 -22.13
N GLU A 311 3.81 -13.28 -21.96
CA GLU A 311 3.81 -14.30 -20.91
C GLU A 311 4.15 -13.68 -19.56
N TYR A 312 5.13 -12.77 -19.54
CA TYR A 312 5.58 -12.14 -18.31
C TYR A 312 4.49 -11.27 -17.66
N ILE A 313 3.72 -10.52 -18.46
CA ILE A 313 2.58 -9.74 -17.94
C ILE A 313 1.48 -10.63 -17.37
N ARG A 314 1.27 -11.85 -17.91
CA ARG A 314 0.31 -12.81 -17.33
C ARG A 314 0.78 -13.30 -15.96
N LEU A 315 2.06 -13.65 -15.83
CA LEU A 315 2.66 -14.02 -14.55
C LEU A 315 2.53 -12.88 -13.53
N MET A 316 2.96 -11.67 -13.90
CA MET A 316 2.86 -10.48 -13.05
C MET A 316 1.42 -10.21 -12.59
N ARG A 317 0.43 -10.32 -13.49
CA ARG A 317 -0.99 -10.18 -13.13
C ARG A 317 -1.49 -11.28 -12.20
N SER A 318 -1.07 -12.52 -12.45
CA SER A 318 -1.45 -13.67 -11.62
C SER A 318 -0.92 -13.51 -10.19
N VAL A 319 0.37 -13.20 -10.03
CA VAL A 319 0.99 -12.95 -8.73
C VAL A 319 0.37 -11.74 -8.04
N LYS A 320 0.19 -10.62 -8.75
CA LYS A 320 -0.50 -9.43 -8.22
C LYS A 320 -1.89 -9.78 -7.66
N SER A 321 -2.67 -10.53 -8.43
CA SER A 321 -4.03 -10.94 -8.03
C SER A 321 -4.02 -11.87 -6.82
N ALA A 322 -3.04 -12.77 -6.73
CA ALA A 322 -2.90 -13.68 -5.61
C ALA A 322 -2.49 -12.96 -4.32
N ILE A 323 -1.55 -11.99 -4.40
CA ILE A 323 -1.20 -11.10 -3.27
C ILE A 323 -2.45 -10.32 -2.81
N LEU A 324 -3.22 -9.74 -3.74
CA LEU A 324 -4.44 -8.99 -3.38
C LEU A 324 -5.49 -9.87 -2.69
N LYS A 325 -5.61 -11.14 -3.08
CA LYS A 325 -6.53 -12.10 -2.47
C LYS A 325 -6.21 -12.34 -0.99
N GLU A 326 -4.93 -12.40 -0.61
CA GLU A 326 -4.51 -12.61 0.78
C GLU A 326 -4.50 -11.32 1.62
N ASN A 327 -4.30 -10.16 1.00
CA ASN A 327 -4.04 -8.91 1.73
C ASN A 327 -5.13 -7.83 1.59
N GLY A 328 -6.20 -8.11 0.84
CA GLY A 328 -7.27 -7.17 0.54
C GLY A 328 -7.18 -6.59 -0.87
N GLN A 329 -8.33 -6.51 -1.53
CA GLN A 329 -8.43 -6.31 -2.99
C GLN A 329 -7.91 -4.94 -3.49
N ASN A 330 -7.76 -3.96 -2.60
CA ASN A 330 -7.29 -2.61 -2.95
C ASN A 330 -5.90 -2.29 -2.38
N THR A 331 -5.27 -3.23 -1.68
CA THR A 331 -4.06 -2.98 -0.89
C THR A 331 -2.90 -2.44 -1.73
N LEU A 332 -2.57 -3.08 -2.86
CA LEU A 332 -1.48 -2.60 -3.71
C LEU A 332 -1.80 -1.26 -4.40
N ASN A 333 -3.06 -0.99 -4.72
CA ASN A 333 -3.46 0.30 -5.27
C ASN A 333 -3.35 1.41 -4.22
N GLN A 334 -3.71 1.12 -2.97
CA GLN A 334 -3.52 2.08 -1.87
C GLN A 334 -2.04 2.41 -1.70
N ILE A 335 -1.16 1.40 -1.72
CA ILE A 335 0.30 1.61 -1.69
C ILE A 335 0.76 2.49 -2.87
N ASP A 336 0.27 2.23 -4.08
CA ASP A 336 0.59 3.05 -5.26
C ASP A 336 0.13 4.50 -5.11
N GLN A 337 -1.08 4.73 -4.60
CA GLN A 337 -1.62 6.08 -4.40
C GLN A 337 -0.83 6.88 -3.37
N ILE A 338 -0.26 6.21 -2.37
CA ILE A 338 0.64 6.84 -1.40
C ILE A 338 1.91 7.35 -2.09
N ALA A 339 2.40 6.63 -3.11
CA ALA A 339 3.60 7.02 -3.84
C ALA A 339 3.35 8.04 -4.96
N LEU A 340 2.18 8.01 -5.60
CA LEU A 340 1.89 8.84 -6.77
C LEU A 340 1.32 10.23 -6.45
N ASN A 341 0.59 10.39 -5.33
CA ASN A 341 -0.06 11.65 -4.99
C ASN A 341 0.87 12.54 -4.13
N ASN A 342 1.41 13.60 -4.73
CA ASN A 342 2.23 14.63 -4.09
C ASN A 342 1.41 15.88 -3.69
N SER A 343 0.12 15.70 -3.41
CA SER A 343 -0.76 16.80 -2.99
C SER A 343 -1.42 16.46 -1.67
N ASP A 344 -1.15 17.30 -0.68
CA ASP A 344 -1.90 17.47 0.56
C ASP A 344 -3.41 17.47 0.28
N SER A 345 -4.00 16.30 0.39
CA SER A 345 -5.45 16.12 0.49
C SER A 345 -5.65 15.21 1.68
N THR A 346 -5.63 15.86 2.84
CA THR A 346 -6.00 15.34 4.15
C THR A 346 -7.28 14.55 4.04
N SER A 347 -7.15 13.23 4.18
CA SER A 347 -8.21 12.34 4.66
C SER A 347 -7.64 11.62 5.87
N GLY A 348 -7.49 12.41 6.93
CA GLY A 348 -7.35 11.95 8.30
C GLY A 348 -8.67 12.26 8.99
N ASP A 349 -9.30 11.20 9.46
CA ASP A 349 -10.55 11.17 10.22
C ASP A 349 -10.55 12.20 11.38
N THR A 350 -11.27 13.32 11.21
CA THR A 350 -11.79 14.15 12.30
C THR A 350 -13.08 14.85 11.85
N ASN A 351 -14.16 14.58 12.58
CA ASN A 351 -15.44 15.28 12.53
C ASN A 351 -15.28 16.80 12.75
N ASP A 352 -15.52 17.63 11.72
CA ASP A 352 -16.13 18.97 11.88
C ASP A 352 -16.77 19.47 10.56
N GLY A 353 -18.02 19.92 10.62
CA GLY A 353 -18.95 20.03 9.49
C GLY A 353 -18.89 21.35 8.69
N SER A 354 -17.98 21.45 7.72
CA SER A 354 -17.92 22.61 6.81
C SER A 354 -18.20 22.25 5.33
N VAL A 355 -18.94 23.13 4.63
CA VAL A 355 -19.26 23.02 3.19
C VAL A 355 -18.10 23.57 2.36
N GLN A 356 -17.60 22.80 1.39
CA GLN A 356 -16.46 23.20 0.55
C GLN A 356 -16.90 23.69 -0.84
N TYR A 357 -16.29 24.78 -1.31
CA TYR A 357 -16.54 25.37 -2.64
C TYR A 357 -15.29 25.31 -3.54
N TYR A 358 -15.51 25.18 -4.84
CA TYR A 358 -14.52 25.33 -5.91
C TYR A 358 -14.94 26.47 -6.85
N THR A 359 -13.99 27.33 -7.23
CA THR A 359 -14.24 28.40 -8.21
C THR A 359 -13.73 27.96 -9.57
N VAL A 360 -14.63 27.89 -10.56
CA VAL A 360 -14.37 27.42 -11.92
C VAL A 360 -13.30 28.30 -12.58
N GLN A 361 -12.34 27.68 -13.25
CA GLN A 361 -11.23 28.34 -13.95
C GLN A 361 -11.37 28.23 -15.47
N ALA A 362 -10.65 29.07 -16.21
CA ALA A 362 -10.64 29.00 -17.67
C ALA A 362 -10.16 27.63 -18.17
N GLY A 363 -11.00 26.93 -18.92
CA GLY A 363 -10.72 25.59 -19.44
C GLY A 363 -11.28 24.43 -18.60
N ASP A 364 -11.94 24.72 -17.48
CA ASP A 364 -12.58 23.69 -16.66
C ASP A 364 -13.85 23.12 -17.34
N SER A 365 -14.15 21.86 -17.01
CA SER A 365 -15.42 21.20 -17.33
C SER A 365 -15.97 20.51 -16.08
N LEU A 366 -17.30 20.28 -16.02
CA LEU A 366 -17.91 19.53 -14.92
C LEU A 366 -17.25 18.16 -14.70
N TRP A 367 -16.77 17.51 -15.77
CA TRP A 367 -16.02 16.26 -15.71
C TRP A 367 -14.64 16.42 -15.07
N ALA A 368 -13.86 17.40 -15.50
CA ALA A 368 -12.53 17.65 -14.95
C ALA A 368 -12.60 18.08 -13.47
N ILE A 369 -13.62 18.87 -13.11
CA ILE A 369 -13.87 19.28 -11.72
C ILE A 369 -14.33 18.08 -10.89
N ALA A 370 -15.29 17.29 -11.38
CA ALA A 370 -15.78 16.12 -10.64
C ALA A 370 -14.65 15.11 -10.37
N GLN A 371 -13.81 14.82 -11.36
CA GLN A 371 -12.62 13.98 -11.20
C GLN A 371 -11.63 14.56 -10.19
N ARG A 372 -11.41 15.88 -10.23
CA ARG A 372 -10.52 16.57 -9.29
C ARG A 372 -10.95 16.41 -7.83
N PHE A 373 -12.25 16.33 -7.57
CA PHE A 373 -12.83 16.22 -6.23
C PHE A 373 -13.35 14.81 -5.92
N ASN A 374 -13.01 13.81 -6.74
CA ASN A 374 -13.47 12.42 -6.60
C ASN A 374 -14.99 12.29 -6.48
N LEU A 375 -15.72 13.18 -7.16
CA LEU A 375 -17.15 13.11 -7.35
C LEU A 375 -17.43 12.51 -8.73
N THR A 376 -18.57 11.87 -8.90
CA THR A 376 -19.14 11.74 -10.25
C THR A 376 -19.67 13.08 -10.71
N VAL A 377 -19.77 13.27 -12.02
CA VAL A 377 -20.43 14.47 -12.59
C VAL A 377 -21.82 14.63 -11.99
N ASP A 378 -22.55 13.54 -11.78
CA ASP A 378 -23.89 13.56 -11.19
C ASP A 378 -23.89 13.95 -9.70
N GLN A 379 -22.88 13.55 -8.92
CA GLN A 379 -22.73 13.97 -7.53
C GLN A 379 -22.39 15.44 -7.43
N LEU A 380 -21.47 15.93 -8.27
CA LEU A 380 -21.15 17.35 -8.38
C LEU A 380 -22.39 18.16 -8.82
N CYS A 381 -23.14 17.64 -9.79
CA CYS A 381 -24.38 18.23 -10.26
C CYS A 381 -25.44 18.30 -9.14
N SER A 382 -25.61 17.20 -8.39
CA SER A 382 -26.55 17.10 -7.27
C SER A 382 -26.20 18.02 -6.12
N LEU A 383 -24.91 18.18 -5.79
CA LEU A 383 -24.45 19.13 -4.76
C LEU A 383 -24.78 20.58 -5.10
N ASN A 384 -24.88 20.89 -6.39
CA ASN A 384 -25.08 22.23 -6.91
C ASN A 384 -26.48 22.48 -7.48
N ASN A 385 -27.37 21.48 -7.45
CA ASN A 385 -28.67 21.50 -8.11
C ASN A 385 -28.60 21.90 -9.60
N ILE A 386 -27.56 21.43 -10.30
CA ILE A 386 -27.37 21.61 -11.75
C ILE A 386 -27.44 20.27 -12.47
N THR A 387 -27.47 20.28 -13.80
CA THR A 387 -27.48 19.07 -14.64
C THR A 387 -26.16 18.90 -15.39
N SER A 388 -25.84 17.68 -15.84
CA SER A 388 -24.57 17.36 -16.50
C SER A 388 -24.33 18.07 -17.84
N ASN A 389 -25.37 18.66 -18.44
CA ASN A 389 -25.30 19.52 -19.62
C ASN A 389 -25.20 21.03 -19.29
N THR A 390 -25.11 21.39 -18.01
CA THR A 390 -24.99 22.79 -17.58
C THR A 390 -23.63 23.33 -18.01
N VAL A 391 -23.63 24.45 -18.74
CA VAL A 391 -22.41 25.16 -19.12
C VAL A 391 -21.94 25.98 -17.93
N ILE A 392 -20.68 25.79 -17.52
CA ILE A 392 -20.03 26.54 -16.43
C ILE A 392 -19.07 27.58 -17.00
N HIS A 393 -18.95 28.71 -16.33
CA HIS A 393 -18.08 29.82 -16.71
C HIS A 393 -16.99 30.08 -15.66
N PRO A 394 -15.80 30.54 -16.08
CA PRO A 394 -14.75 30.93 -15.13
C PRO A 394 -15.27 31.98 -14.14
N GLY A 395 -15.11 31.70 -12.84
CA GLY A 395 -15.65 32.50 -11.75
C GLY A 395 -16.88 31.90 -11.04
N ASP A 396 -17.55 30.90 -11.64
CA ASP A 396 -18.67 30.20 -11.00
C ASP A 396 -18.20 29.45 -9.75
N LYS A 397 -19.01 29.45 -8.68
CA LYS A 397 -18.72 28.70 -7.46
C LYS A 397 -19.57 27.44 -7.38
N LEU A 398 -18.91 26.27 -7.41
CA LEU A 398 -19.54 24.97 -7.23
C LEU A 398 -19.22 24.39 -5.85
N ILE A 399 -20.24 23.91 -5.14
CA ILE A 399 -20.14 23.10 -3.93
C ILE A 399 -19.54 21.75 -4.33
N VAL A 400 -18.40 21.42 -3.75
CA VAL A 400 -17.67 20.17 -4.02
C VAL A 400 -17.63 19.24 -2.80
N SER A 401 -18.14 19.70 -1.65
CA SER A 401 -18.51 18.83 -0.53
C SER A 401 -19.57 19.49 0.36
N LYS A 402 -20.49 18.70 0.90
CA LYS A 402 -21.47 19.09 1.92
C LYS A 402 -21.81 17.85 2.75
N GLU A 403 -21.33 17.76 3.99
CA GLU A 403 -21.82 16.71 4.89
C GLU A 403 -23.12 17.11 5.58
N LYS A 404 -23.99 16.12 5.74
CA LYS A 404 -25.37 16.21 6.19
C LYS A 404 -25.37 16.27 7.71
N THR A 405 -25.85 17.36 8.31
CA THR A 405 -26.08 17.43 9.76
C THR A 405 -27.09 16.36 10.16
N THR A 406 -26.68 15.41 10.98
CA THR A 406 -27.54 14.38 11.57
C THR A 406 -28.37 14.97 12.71
N ASP A 407 -29.69 14.86 12.60
CA ASP A 407 -30.59 14.64 13.74
C ASP A 407 -31.53 13.48 13.34
N PRO A 408 -31.97 12.64 14.30
CA PRO A 408 -32.34 11.26 14.04
C PRO A 408 -33.69 11.18 13.35
N GLN A 409 -33.68 10.67 12.13
CA GLN A 409 -34.86 10.19 11.44
C GLN A 409 -34.53 8.78 10.91
N PRO A 410 -35.45 7.80 11.02
CA PRO A 410 -35.12 6.39 10.89
C PRO A 410 -34.54 6.09 9.51
N ASP A 411 -33.55 5.19 9.46
CA ASP A 411 -32.87 4.76 8.24
C ASP A 411 -33.86 4.54 7.08
N PRO A 412 -33.62 5.10 5.89
CA PRO A 412 -34.25 4.60 4.68
C PRO A 412 -33.65 3.22 4.41
N ILE A 413 -34.44 2.21 4.75
CA ILE A 413 -34.32 0.81 4.41
C ILE A 413 -33.55 0.58 3.08
N GLU A 414 -32.44 -0.15 3.17
CA GLU A 414 -31.52 -0.48 2.06
C GLU A 414 -32.09 -1.63 1.18
N ASN A 415 -33.16 -1.38 0.42
CA ASN A 415 -33.91 -2.44 -0.29
C ASN A 415 -34.08 -2.33 -1.81
N GLU A 416 -33.59 -1.29 -2.50
CA GLU A 416 -33.84 -1.15 -3.96
C GLU A 416 -32.62 -1.52 -4.83
N PRO A 417 -32.83 -2.24 -5.96
CA PRO A 417 -31.76 -2.60 -6.89
C PRO A 417 -31.16 -1.36 -7.57
N GLN A 418 -29.84 -1.34 -7.72
CA GLN A 418 -29.13 -0.27 -8.40
C GLN A 418 -29.05 -0.55 -9.90
N TYR A 419 -29.39 0.45 -10.71
CA TYR A 419 -29.35 0.38 -12.17
C TYR A 419 -28.23 1.24 -12.76
N TYR A 420 -27.72 0.81 -13.91
CA TYR A 420 -26.81 1.54 -14.78
C TYR A 420 -27.40 1.63 -16.17
N THR A 421 -27.35 2.83 -16.78
CA THR A 421 -27.78 3.02 -18.17
C THR A 421 -26.57 2.97 -19.09
N VAL A 422 -26.57 2.03 -20.03
CA VAL A 422 -25.49 1.79 -20.99
C VAL A 422 -25.24 3.05 -21.82
N GLN A 423 -23.97 3.42 -21.98
CA GLN A 423 -23.52 4.60 -22.69
C GLN A 423 -22.87 4.22 -24.03
N SER A 424 -22.68 5.20 -24.92
CA SER A 424 -21.99 4.96 -26.19
C SER A 424 -20.53 4.55 -25.94
N GLY A 425 -20.14 3.41 -26.50
CA GLY A 425 -18.80 2.82 -26.31
C GLY A 425 -18.69 1.84 -25.13
N ASP A 426 -19.78 1.60 -24.38
CA ASP A 426 -19.79 0.61 -23.32
C ASP A 426 -19.75 -0.83 -23.87
N SER A 427 -19.16 -1.72 -23.06
CA SER A 427 -19.25 -3.17 -23.23
C SER A 427 -19.64 -3.81 -21.90
N LEU A 428 -20.22 -5.02 -21.92
CA LEU A 428 -20.50 -5.79 -20.70
C LEU A 428 -19.25 -5.94 -19.81
N TRP A 429 -18.07 -6.03 -20.43
CA TRP A 429 -16.79 -6.07 -19.72
C TRP A 429 -16.47 -4.76 -19.01
N ALA A 430 -16.56 -3.63 -19.72
CA ALA A 430 -16.28 -2.31 -19.14
C ALA A 430 -17.28 -1.95 -18.03
N ILE A 431 -18.55 -2.31 -18.21
CA ILE A 431 -19.59 -2.11 -17.20
C ILE A 431 -19.38 -3.02 -15.99
N ALA A 432 -19.10 -4.30 -16.20
CA ALA A 432 -18.85 -5.22 -15.10
C ALA A 432 -17.66 -4.75 -14.26
N GLN A 433 -16.57 -4.32 -14.90
CA GLN A 433 -15.42 -3.74 -14.23
C GLN A 433 -15.77 -2.44 -13.46
N ARG A 434 -16.60 -1.56 -14.04
CA ARG A 434 -17.06 -0.32 -13.40
C ARG A 434 -17.81 -0.57 -12.09
N PHE A 435 -18.54 -1.68 -11.99
CA PHE A 435 -19.35 -2.03 -10.82
C PHE A 435 -18.77 -3.17 -9.98
N ASN A 436 -17.50 -3.52 -10.20
CA ASN A 436 -16.81 -4.60 -9.49
C ASN A 436 -17.55 -5.95 -9.57
N LEU A 437 -18.12 -6.24 -10.74
CA LEU A 437 -18.72 -7.51 -11.10
C LEU A 437 -17.81 -8.22 -12.12
N THR A 438 -17.89 -9.55 -12.16
CA THR A 438 -17.49 -10.29 -13.37
C THR A 438 -18.55 -10.11 -14.45
N VAL A 439 -18.18 -10.28 -15.73
CA VAL A 439 -19.16 -10.28 -16.83
C VAL A 439 -20.26 -11.30 -16.56
N ASP A 440 -19.89 -12.47 -16.02
CA ASP A 440 -20.82 -13.52 -15.62
C ASP A 440 -21.80 -13.09 -14.53
N GLN A 441 -21.33 -12.36 -13.51
CA GLN A 441 -22.17 -11.82 -12.43
C GLN A 441 -23.11 -10.75 -12.96
N LEU A 442 -22.60 -9.81 -13.78
CA LEU A 442 -23.44 -8.79 -14.44
C LEU A 442 -24.50 -9.42 -15.34
N CYS A 443 -24.12 -10.45 -16.10
CA CYS A 443 -25.03 -11.20 -16.97
C CYS A 443 -26.10 -11.93 -16.17
N ALA A 444 -25.73 -12.54 -15.04
CA ALA A 444 -26.65 -13.21 -14.14
C ALA A 444 -27.65 -12.23 -13.49
N LEU A 445 -27.19 -11.06 -13.04
CA LEU A 445 -28.05 -10.00 -12.49
C LEU A 445 -29.10 -9.50 -13.50
N ASN A 446 -28.79 -9.58 -14.79
CA ASN A 446 -29.61 -9.03 -15.86
C ASN A 446 -30.34 -10.08 -16.69
N ASN A 447 -30.20 -11.37 -16.34
CA ASN A 447 -30.72 -12.49 -17.14
C ASN A 447 -30.31 -12.43 -18.62
N ILE A 448 -29.05 -12.06 -18.90
CA ILE A 448 -28.48 -12.01 -20.24
C ILE A 448 -27.29 -12.97 -20.36
N THR A 449 -26.81 -13.20 -21.58
CA THR A 449 -25.63 -14.02 -21.87
C THR A 449 -24.39 -13.15 -22.06
N SER A 450 -23.20 -13.71 -21.91
CA SER A 450 -21.92 -12.99 -22.05
C SER A 450 -21.66 -12.47 -23.47
N ASN A 451 -22.37 -12.99 -24.47
CA ASN A 451 -22.39 -12.52 -25.86
C ASN A 451 -23.58 -11.61 -26.19
N ALA A 452 -24.38 -11.20 -25.19
CA ALA A 452 -25.48 -10.29 -25.43
C ALA A 452 -24.96 -8.94 -25.92
N ILE A 453 -25.59 -8.43 -26.99
CA ILE A 453 -25.32 -7.08 -27.50
C ILE A 453 -26.08 -6.10 -26.62
N ILE A 454 -25.39 -5.10 -26.09
CA ILE A 454 -25.97 -3.99 -25.33
C ILE A 454 -25.96 -2.72 -26.18
N HIS A 455 -26.98 -1.89 -26.04
CA HIS A 455 -27.14 -0.64 -26.77
C HIS A 455 -27.15 0.55 -25.80
N PRO A 456 -26.62 1.72 -26.22
CA PRO A 456 -26.75 2.93 -25.43
C PRO A 456 -28.22 3.21 -25.09
N GLY A 457 -28.51 3.37 -23.79
CA GLY A 457 -29.86 3.51 -23.25
C GLY A 457 -30.40 2.26 -22.53
N ASP A 458 -29.79 1.08 -22.70
CA ASP A 458 -30.18 -0.12 -21.97
C ASP A 458 -29.98 0.05 -20.46
N ARG A 459 -30.90 -0.44 -19.63
CA ARG A 459 -30.76 -0.41 -18.16
C ARG A 459 -30.33 -1.77 -17.63
N LEU A 460 -29.13 -1.83 -17.04
CA LEU A 460 -28.58 -3.00 -16.39
C LEU A 460 -28.62 -2.86 -14.86
N ILE A 461 -29.05 -3.89 -14.16
CA ILE A 461 -28.91 -4.04 -12.71
C ILE A 461 -27.43 -4.31 -12.40
N VAL A 462 -26.86 -3.49 -11.54
CA VAL A 462 -25.43 -3.54 -11.16
C VAL A 462 -25.21 -3.74 -9.66
N ARG A 463 -26.27 -3.68 -8.85
CA ARG A 463 -26.27 -4.08 -7.44
C ARG A 463 -27.64 -4.61 -7.04
N SER A 464 -27.67 -5.76 -6.39
CA SER A 464 -28.87 -6.37 -5.80
C SER A 464 -29.22 -5.70 -4.47
N GLY A 465 -30.49 -5.32 -4.26
CA GLY A 465 -31.00 -4.91 -2.94
C GLY A 465 -31.18 -6.11 -2.00
N SER A 466 -31.26 -5.86 -0.69
CA SER A 466 -31.52 -6.88 0.34
C SER A 466 -32.92 -7.46 0.16
N GLY A 467 -33.03 -8.54 -0.62
CA GLY A 467 -34.30 -9.12 -1.07
C GLY A 467 -34.26 -9.63 -2.51
N TYR A 468 -33.22 -9.27 -3.29
CA TYR A 468 -32.99 -9.85 -4.60
C TYR A 468 -32.32 -11.23 -4.46
N ASN A 469 -33.14 -12.23 -4.18
CA ASN A 469 -32.86 -13.57 -4.66
C ASN A 469 -33.01 -13.48 -6.19
N PRO A 470 -32.04 -13.92 -7.02
CA PRO A 470 -32.32 -14.15 -8.44
C PRO A 470 -33.33 -15.31 -8.51
N GLN A 471 -34.60 -15.04 -8.19
CA GLN A 471 -35.67 -15.92 -8.54
C GLN A 471 -35.81 -15.84 -10.05
N PRO A 472 -35.75 -16.98 -10.75
CA PRO A 472 -36.00 -17.01 -12.17
C PRO A 472 -37.40 -16.49 -12.46
N ASN A 473 -37.55 -15.91 -13.65
CA ASN A 473 -38.84 -15.64 -14.25
C ASN A 473 -39.75 -16.89 -14.08
N PRO A 474 -40.91 -16.81 -13.40
CA PRO A 474 -41.69 -17.97 -12.96
C PRO A 474 -42.52 -18.53 -14.12
N SER A 475 -41.86 -19.18 -15.08
CA SER A 475 -42.56 -19.88 -16.16
C SER A 475 -42.64 -21.40 -15.97
N GLU A 476 -41.96 -21.97 -14.97
CA GLU A 476 -42.11 -23.37 -14.57
C GLU A 476 -42.49 -23.43 -13.08
N ASN A 477 -43.61 -24.09 -12.77
CA ASN A 477 -44.13 -24.21 -11.40
C ASN A 477 -43.19 -25.08 -10.56
N LEU A 478 -42.56 -24.50 -9.54
CA LEU A 478 -41.76 -25.22 -8.54
C LEU A 478 -42.68 -26.07 -7.67
N ILE A 479 -42.42 -27.38 -7.63
CA ILE A 479 -43.18 -28.36 -6.84
C ILE A 479 -42.49 -28.61 -5.50
N LYS A 480 -41.17 -28.77 -5.49
CA LYS A 480 -40.39 -29.05 -4.29
C LYS A 480 -38.94 -28.62 -4.48
N SER A 481 -38.30 -28.17 -3.40
CA SER A 481 -36.84 -27.99 -3.35
C SER A 481 -36.28 -28.54 -2.05
N TYR A 482 -35.04 -29.01 -2.06
CA TYR A 482 -34.33 -29.47 -0.88
C TYR A 482 -32.81 -29.40 -1.09
N SER A 483 -32.07 -29.35 0.01
CA SER A 483 -30.60 -29.36 -0.01
C SER A 483 -30.09 -30.79 -0.19
N GLU A 484 -29.18 -30.97 -1.13
CA GLU A 484 -28.51 -32.24 -1.42
C GLU A 484 -27.16 -31.91 -2.02
N SER A 485 -26.08 -32.50 -1.51
CA SER A 485 -24.73 -32.28 -2.01
C SER A 485 -24.14 -33.57 -2.56
N ALA A 486 -23.82 -33.55 -3.86
CA ALA A 486 -23.20 -34.67 -4.56
C ALA A 486 -22.52 -34.16 -5.84
N THR A 487 -21.82 -35.06 -6.54
CA THR A 487 -21.25 -34.75 -7.86
C THR A 487 -22.12 -35.37 -8.94
N PHE A 488 -22.60 -34.54 -9.86
CA PHE A 488 -23.31 -35.00 -11.05
C PHE A 488 -22.34 -35.01 -12.24
N THR A 489 -22.26 -36.13 -12.96
CA THR A 489 -21.49 -36.27 -14.19
C THR A 489 -22.42 -36.55 -15.37
N ALA A 490 -22.42 -35.68 -16.37
CA ALA A 490 -23.33 -35.76 -17.50
C ALA A 490 -22.96 -36.90 -18.46
N ASN A 491 -23.93 -37.66 -18.96
CA ASN A 491 -23.71 -38.66 -20.03
C ASN A 491 -24.13 -38.17 -21.42
N THR A 492 -24.69 -36.97 -21.49
CA THR A 492 -25.15 -36.28 -22.69
C THR A 492 -24.85 -34.79 -22.56
N THR A 493 -25.05 -34.01 -23.62
CA THR A 493 -24.89 -32.56 -23.54
C THR A 493 -26.09 -31.93 -22.82
N ILE A 494 -25.85 -31.16 -21.76
CA ILE A 494 -26.91 -30.53 -20.96
C ILE A 494 -26.62 -29.03 -20.80
N SER A 495 -27.60 -28.17 -21.09
CA SER A 495 -27.44 -26.72 -20.92
C SER A 495 -27.37 -26.32 -19.44
N ILE A 496 -26.41 -25.46 -19.12
CA ILE A 496 -26.31 -24.72 -17.86
C ILE A 496 -27.05 -23.40 -18.02
N ARG A 497 -27.92 -23.07 -17.06
CA ARG A 497 -28.83 -21.92 -17.12
C ARG A 497 -28.73 -21.03 -15.87
N ASN A 498 -29.21 -19.80 -15.99
CA ASN A 498 -29.30 -18.84 -14.88
C ASN A 498 -30.45 -19.13 -13.91
N GLY A 499 -31.35 -20.03 -14.28
CA GLY A 499 -32.53 -20.41 -13.50
C GLY A 499 -33.01 -21.81 -13.79
N TYR A 500 -33.77 -22.40 -12.87
CA TYR A 500 -34.41 -23.72 -13.00
C TYR A 500 -35.64 -23.71 -13.94
N SER A 501 -35.49 -23.11 -15.12
CA SER A 501 -36.51 -23.15 -16.17
C SER A 501 -35.86 -23.27 -17.54
N THR A 502 -36.46 -24.04 -18.43
CA THR A 502 -36.02 -24.17 -19.83
C THR A 502 -36.12 -22.85 -20.60
N LYS A 503 -36.95 -21.90 -20.13
CA LYS A 503 -37.03 -20.53 -20.67
C LYS A 503 -35.92 -19.60 -20.16
N SER A 504 -35.20 -19.98 -19.10
CA SER A 504 -34.03 -19.22 -18.65
C SER A 504 -32.90 -19.35 -19.67
N PRO A 505 -32.18 -18.27 -20.01
CA PRO A 505 -31.08 -18.32 -20.98
C PRO A 505 -30.05 -19.41 -20.64
N ALA A 506 -29.65 -20.17 -21.66
CA ALA A 506 -28.51 -21.06 -21.56
C ALA A 506 -27.22 -20.22 -21.61
N VAL A 507 -26.37 -20.39 -20.61
CA VAL A 507 -25.12 -19.63 -20.46
C VAL A 507 -23.88 -20.48 -20.72
N ALA A 508 -24.01 -21.80 -20.64
CA ALA A 508 -22.97 -22.78 -20.96
C ALA A 508 -23.62 -24.16 -21.17
N SER A 509 -22.82 -25.21 -21.38
CA SER A 509 -23.26 -26.60 -21.43
C SER A 509 -22.26 -27.53 -20.78
N LEU A 510 -22.75 -28.58 -20.12
CA LEU A 510 -21.97 -29.76 -19.75
C LEU A 510 -21.93 -30.70 -20.94
N ALA A 511 -20.75 -31.08 -21.41
CA ALA A 511 -20.54 -32.14 -22.38
C ALA A 511 -20.58 -33.52 -21.69
N PRO A 512 -20.73 -34.64 -22.44
CA PRO A 512 -20.60 -35.98 -21.87
C PRO A 512 -19.25 -36.16 -21.16
N GLY A 513 -19.27 -36.52 -19.88
CA GLY A 513 -18.10 -36.65 -19.02
C GLY A 513 -17.83 -35.44 -18.13
N ASP A 514 -18.45 -34.28 -18.38
CA ASP A 514 -18.30 -33.11 -17.51
C ASP A 514 -19.07 -33.30 -16.19
N SER A 515 -18.49 -32.76 -15.12
CA SER A 515 -19.06 -32.88 -13.77
C SER A 515 -19.29 -31.53 -13.11
N VAL A 516 -20.33 -31.46 -12.28
CA VAL A 516 -20.59 -30.32 -11.37
C VAL A 516 -20.87 -30.83 -9.96
N HIS A 517 -20.31 -30.16 -8.96
CA HIS A 517 -20.63 -30.39 -7.57
C HIS A 517 -21.79 -29.47 -7.16
N TYR A 518 -22.96 -30.04 -6.91
CA TYR A 518 -24.18 -29.30 -6.58
C TYR A 518 -24.46 -29.34 -5.08
N ASP A 519 -25.30 -28.40 -4.61
CA ASP A 519 -25.69 -28.27 -3.20
C ASP A 519 -27.21 -28.21 -2.99
N SER A 520 -27.97 -28.19 -4.08
CA SER A 520 -29.42 -28.00 -4.05
C SER A 520 -30.13 -28.63 -5.24
N VAL A 521 -31.35 -29.13 -4.99
CA VAL A 521 -32.23 -29.76 -5.98
C VAL A 521 -33.58 -29.05 -6.02
N TYR A 522 -34.09 -28.82 -7.23
CA TYR A 522 -35.36 -28.16 -7.51
C TYR A 522 -36.20 -29.03 -8.47
N ILE A 523 -37.40 -29.41 -8.05
CA ILE A 523 -38.35 -30.20 -8.84
C ILE A 523 -39.43 -29.26 -9.35
N THR A 524 -39.58 -29.19 -10.67
CA THR A 524 -40.62 -28.44 -11.36
C THR A 524 -41.65 -29.38 -11.98
N SER A 525 -42.72 -28.84 -12.56
CA SER A 525 -43.73 -29.59 -13.32
C SER A 525 -43.19 -30.44 -14.48
N SER A 526 -41.95 -30.18 -14.94
CA SER A 526 -41.41 -30.84 -16.14
C SER A 526 -40.02 -31.43 -15.96
N TYR A 527 -39.23 -30.94 -15.01
CA TYR A 527 -37.84 -31.36 -14.81
C TYR A 527 -37.41 -31.38 -13.34
N VAL A 528 -36.42 -32.22 -13.05
CA VAL A 528 -35.59 -32.12 -11.85
C VAL A 528 -34.31 -31.38 -12.21
N TRP A 529 -34.02 -30.33 -11.46
CA TRP A 529 -32.86 -29.45 -11.62
C TRP A 529 -31.91 -29.60 -10.45
N ILE A 530 -30.61 -29.61 -10.72
CA ILE A 530 -29.56 -29.44 -9.71
C ILE A 530 -28.99 -28.03 -9.80
N SER A 531 -28.44 -27.55 -8.71
CA SER A 531 -27.94 -26.18 -8.58
C SER A 531 -26.59 -26.12 -7.86
N TYR A 532 -25.68 -25.34 -8.42
CA TYR A 532 -24.29 -25.24 -7.95
C TYR A 532 -23.75 -23.82 -8.04
N ILE A 533 -22.66 -23.53 -7.32
CA ILE A 533 -21.88 -22.30 -7.47
C ILE A 533 -20.77 -22.54 -8.50
N SER A 534 -20.81 -21.79 -9.60
CA SER A 534 -19.75 -21.80 -10.63
C SER A 534 -18.45 -21.18 -10.12
N TYR A 535 -17.33 -21.39 -10.84
CA TYR A 535 -16.01 -20.82 -10.50
C TYR A 535 -16.03 -19.29 -10.35
N SER A 536 -16.90 -18.59 -11.09
CA SER A 536 -17.11 -17.14 -11.00
C SER A 536 -18.00 -16.71 -9.81
N GLY A 537 -18.36 -17.63 -8.91
CA GLY A 537 -19.17 -17.38 -7.72
C GLY A 537 -20.67 -17.26 -7.99
N VAL A 538 -21.13 -17.52 -9.21
CA VAL A 538 -22.54 -17.37 -9.62
C VAL A 538 -23.28 -18.70 -9.48
N ARG A 539 -24.51 -18.65 -8.95
CA ARG A 539 -25.45 -19.78 -8.88
C ARG A 539 -25.95 -20.18 -10.27
N ARG A 540 -25.85 -21.45 -10.63
CA ARG A 540 -26.25 -22.00 -11.93
C ARG A 540 -27.13 -23.24 -11.76
N TYR A 541 -27.93 -23.54 -12.79
CA TYR A 541 -28.93 -24.62 -12.77
C TYR A 541 -28.78 -25.53 -13.99
N VAL A 542 -28.94 -26.84 -13.77
CA VAL A 542 -28.86 -27.88 -14.81
C VAL A 542 -30.05 -28.82 -14.66
N ALA A 543 -30.82 -29.04 -15.74
CA ALA A 543 -31.90 -30.04 -15.75
C ALA A 543 -31.33 -31.44 -15.97
N VAL A 544 -31.50 -32.34 -15.01
CA VAL A 544 -30.83 -33.66 -15.02
C VAL A 544 -31.75 -34.82 -15.41
N ARG A 545 -33.08 -34.61 -15.36
CA ARG A 545 -34.10 -35.56 -15.82
C ARG A 545 -35.47 -34.91 -15.94
N THR A 546 -36.38 -35.56 -16.64
CA THR A 546 -37.79 -35.17 -16.69
C THR A 546 -38.54 -35.51 -15.41
N TYR A 547 -39.57 -34.74 -15.10
CA TYR A 547 -40.52 -34.97 -14.03
C TYR A 547 -41.94 -34.78 -14.57
N ASN A 548 -42.86 -35.70 -14.26
CA ASN A 548 -44.27 -35.56 -14.61
C ASN A 548 -45.15 -36.20 -13.52
N ASN A 549 -45.81 -35.38 -12.71
CA ASN A 549 -46.78 -35.78 -11.68
C ASN A 549 -46.35 -37.00 -10.84
N GLY A 550 -45.15 -36.95 -10.25
CA GLY A 550 -44.61 -38.01 -9.39
C GLY A 550 -43.76 -39.05 -10.10
N ASN A 551 -43.82 -39.14 -11.43
CA ASN A 551 -42.94 -40.00 -12.22
C ASN A 551 -41.67 -39.25 -12.61
N VAL A 552 -40.52 -39.79 -12.20
CA VAL A 552 -39.18 -39.30 -12.56
C VAL A 552 -38.61 -40.12 -13.70
N GLY A 553 -38.21 -39.44 -14.77
CA GLY A 553 -37.53 -40.06 -15.91
C GLY A 553 -36.11 -40.54 -15.58
N PRO A 554 -35.44 -41.22 -16.51
CA PRO A 554 -34.04 -41.61 -16.35
C PRO A 554 -33.16 -40.37 -16.18
N ILE A 555 -32.13 -40.50 -15.35
CA ILE A 555 -31.14 -39.45 -15.16
C ILE A 555 -30.18 -39.39 -16.35
N TRP A 556 -29.90 -38.17 -16.83
CA TRP A 556 -28.98 -37.90 -17.94
C TRP A 556 -27.52 -37.85 -17.50
N GLY A 557 -27.12 -38.78 -16.61
CA GLY A 557 -25.80 -38.81 -16.02
C GLY A 557 -25.70 -39.80 -14.86
N THR A 558 -24.66 -39.65 -14.05
CA THR A 558 -24.45 -40.40 -12.80
C THR A 558 -24.28 -39.43 -11.64
N ILE A 559 -24.79 -39.80 -10.46
CA ILE A 559 -24.57 -39.08 -9.21
C ILE A 559 -23.64 -39.95 -8.34
N SER A 560 -22.58 -39.35 -7.80
CA SER A 560 -21.58 -40.00 -6.95
C SER A 560 -21.23 -39.17 -5.73
#